data_AF-A0A364MXK2-F1
#
_entry.id   AF-A0A364MXK2-F1
#
_cell.length_a   1.000
_cell.length_b   1.000
_cell.length_c   1.000
_cell.angle_alpha   90.00
_cell.angle_beta   90.00
_cell.angle_gamma   90.00
#
_symmetry.space_group_name_H-M   'P 1'
#
loop_
_entity.id
_entity.type
_entity.pdbx_description
1 polymer ?
#
loop_
_entity_poly.entity_id
_entity_poly.type
_entity_poly.pdbx_seq_one_letter_code
_entity_poly.pdbx_strand_id
1 'polypeptide(L)'
;MAVLKSDAGSRDAKSPLARVMREFEELVSSFETGLLRSLEDDTTTTADTLDLKDAPSDRVRREACRLAISDLSNKYTPKYIRRSLDAAELEGRRVEDQLQTLSLNPSINTDADDESENDLGCLYNGYFRLYSTELFDLLGQPTDLRFGTLRFHNNTTTTTTQQGESFSQNAHQSPSVSVELALNHSFFVADSEETLPYHTFRLPTGPSLQNRGILSRKPEDNGALPHYDSWLLFTFLGNGCIKLEVPIEMCADIYGGRLRGCENEEVLFWGFFVDDDDE
;
A
#
# COMPACT_ATOMS: atom_id res chain seq x y z
N MET A 1 48.97 -43.04 -2.92
CA MET A 1 47.72 -43.17 -3.70
C MET A 1 46.60 -42.57 -2.88
N ALA A 2 46.05 -41.44 -3.29
CA ALA A 2 44.83 -40.88 -2.73
C ALA A 2 43.98 -40.38 -3.91
N VAL A 3 42.84 -41.04 -4.09
CA VAL A 3 41.84 -40.76 -5.12
C VAL A 3 41.14 -39.47 -4.74
N LEU A 4 41.36 -38.40 -5.51
CA LEU A 4 40.55 -37.19 -5.44
C LEU A 4 39.24 -37.46 -6.19
N LYS A 5 38.20 -37.72 -5.39
CA LYS A 5 36.81 -37.87 -5.77
C LYS A 5 36.31 -36.54 -6.31
N SER A 6 36.03 -36.50 -7.61
CA SER A 6 35.31 -35.42 -8.28
C SER A 6 33.88 -35.36 -7.73
N ASP A 7 33.61 -34.35 -6.91
CA ASP A 7 32.25 -34.04 -6.47
C ASP A 7 31.59 -33.16 -7.53
N ALA A 8 30.93 -33.83 -8.47
CA ALA A 8 29.97 -33.23 -9.38
C ALA A 8 28.63 -33.17 -8.66
N GLY A 9 28.33 -32.03 -8.03
CA GLY A 9 27.06 -31.81 -7.35
C GLY A 9 26.73 -30.34 -7.25
N SER A 10 25.58 -29.95 -7.81
CA SER A 10 24.91 -28.65 -7.66
C SER A 10 25.37 -27.49 -8.55
N ARG A 11 25.37 -27.70 -9.87
CA ARG A 11 25.14 -26.63 -10.86
C ARG A 11 23.70 -26.71 -11.35
N ASP A 12 22.75 -26.15 -10.60
CA ASP A 12 21.43 -25.80 -11.14
C ASP A 12 20.64 -24.89 -10.18
N ALA A 13 21.24 -23.77 -9.78
CA ALA A 13 20.46 -22.64 -9.28
C ALA A 13 19.76 -21.98 -10.50
N LYS A 14 18.77 -22.67 -11.06
CA LYS A 14 17.96 -22.15 -12.18
C LYS A 14 17.24 -20.90 -11.68
N SER A 15 17.44 -19.78 -12.36
CA SER A 15 16.88 -18.49 -11.98
C SER A 15 15.37 -18.57 -11.80
N PRO A 16 14.76 -17.79 -10.87
CA PRO A 16 13.31 -17.79 -10.66
C PRO A 16 12.51 -17.59 -11.95
N LEU A 17 13.02 -16.77 -12.87
CA LEU A 17 12.46 -16.56 -14.19
C LEU A 17 12.45 -17.83 -15.06
N ALA A 18 13.55 -18.60 -15.07
CA ALA A 18 13.63 -19.84 -15.83
C ALA A 18 12.64 -20.90 -15.34
N ARG A 19 12.31 -20.90 -14.04
CA ARG A 19 11.23 -21.76 -13.50
C ARG A 19 9.85 -21.30 -13.97
N VAL A 20 9.57 -19.99 -13.92
CA VAL A 20 8.28 -19.43 -14.35
C VAL A 20 8.07 -19.63 -15.86
N MET A 21 9.11 -19.50 -16.68
CA MET A 21 9.02 -19.75 -18.13
C MET A 21 8.71 -21.21 -18.46
N ARG A 22 9.27 -22.17 -17.70
CA ARG A 22 8.92 -23.58 -17.87
C ARG A 22 7.46 -23.85 -17.50
N GLU A 23 7.02 -23.32 -16.35
CA GLU A 23 5.61 -23.46 -15.94
C GLU A 23 4.65 -22.81 -16.94
N PHE A 24 5.05 -21.69 -17.56
CA PHE A 24 4.29 -21.06 -18.64
C PHE A 24 4.16 -21.98 -19.85
N GLU A 25 5.25 -22.54 -20.35
CA GLU A 25 5.23 -23.45 -21.51
C GLU A 25 4.39 -24.72 -21.25
N GLU A 26 4.48 -25.27 -20.03
CA GLU A 26 3.67 -26.40 -19.59
C GLU A 26 2.16 -26.05 -19.57
N LEU A 27 1.80 -24.89 -19.02
CA LEU A 27 0.41 -24.40 -18.99
C LEU A 27 -0.12 -24.11 -20.39
N VAL A 28 0.66 -23.46 -21.25
CA VAL A 28 0.28 -23.21 -22.65
C VAL A 28 0.00 -24.53 -23.37
N SER A 29 0.88 -25.53 -23.23
CA SER A 29 0.68 -26.85 -23.84
C SER A 29 -0.59 -27.54 -23.33
N SER A 30 -0.86 -27.44 -22.02
CA SER A 30 -2.09 -27.96 -21.40
C SER A 30 -3.35 -27.28 -21.95
N PHE A 31 -3.35 -25.94 -22.03
CA PHE A 31 -4.50 -25.20 -22.55
C PHE A 31 -4.69 -25.38 -24.07
N GLU A 32 -3.61 -25.44 -24.85
CA GLU A 32 -3.68 -25.73 -26.28
C GLU A 32 -4.33 -27.10 -26.53
N THR A 33 -3.90 -28.13 -25.81
CA THR A 33 -4.50 -29.47 -25.95
C THR A 33 -5.96 -29.52 -25.51
N GLY A 34 -6.33 -28.77 -24.46
CA GLY A 34 -7.73 -28.66 -24.02
C GLY A 34 -8.62 -27.91 -25.02
N LEU A 35 -8.14 -26.78 -25.55
CA LEU A 35 -8.86 -25.96 -26.53
C LEU A 35 -9.02 -26.69 -27.86
N LEU A 36 -8.00 -27.42 -28.33
CA LEU A 36 -8.08 -28.22 -29.54
C LEU A 36 -9.13 -29.33 -29.41
N ARG A 37 -9.17 -30.05 -28.28
CA ARG A 37 -10.22 -31.06 -28.04
C ARG A 37 -11.62 -30.46 -28.05
N SER A 38 -11.81 -29.30 -27.42
CA SER A 38 -13.12 -28.63 -27.41
C SER A 38 -13.59 -28.19 -28.81
N LEU A 39 -12.66 -27.84 -29.70
CA LEU A 39 -12.96 -27.46 -31.09
C LEU A 39 -13.23 -28.69 -31.98
N GLU A 40 -12.54 -29.81 -31.73
CA GLU A 40 -12.79 -31.09 -32.40
C GLU A 40 -14.18 -31.65 -32.08
N ASP A 41 -14.66 -31.47 -30.84
CA ASP A 41 -16.00 -31.91 -30.43
C ASP A 41 -17.12 -31.07 -31.11
N ASP A 42 -16.93 -29.75 -31.28
CA ASP A 42 -17.91 -28.85 -31.93
C ASP A 42 -17.99 -29.02 -33.46
N THR A 43 -16.86 -29.36 -34.11
CA THR A 43 -16.75 -29.47 -35.58
C THR A 43 -17.37 -30.75 -36.15
N THR A 44 -17.76 -31.71 -35.30
CA THR A 44 -18.50 -32.91 -35.74
C THR A 44 -19.90 -32.61 -36.31
N THR A 45 -20.37 -31.35 -36.24
CA THR A 45 -21.72 -30.97 -36.67
C THR A 45 -21.80 -30.10 -37.94
N THR A 46 -20.71 -29.53 -38.45
CA THR A 46 -20.75 -28.68 -39.65
C THR A 46 -19.53 -28.87 -40.55
N ALA A 47 -19.64 -29.82 -41.48
CA ALA A 47 -18.70 -29.99 -42.57
C ALA A 47 -19.01 -28.98 -43.68
N ASP A 48 -18.31 -27.85 -43.71
CA ASP A 48 -17.89 -27.25 -44.98
C ASP A 48 -16.79 -26.19 -44.79
N THR A 49 -16.04 -25.97 -45.86
CA THR A 49 -15.07 -24.89 -46.13
C THR A 49 -13.57 -25.06 -45.80
N LEU A 50 -12.88 -25.26 -46.92
CA LEU A 50 -11.48 -25.08 -47.29
C LEU A 50 -10.80 -23.78 -46.80
N ASP A 51 -9.47 -23.85 -46.69
CA ASP A 51 -8.47 -22.76 -46.83
C ASP A 51 -8.06 -21.83 -45.67
N LEU A 52 -8.25 -22.21 -44.40
CA LEU A 52 -7.71 -21.47 -43.24
C LEU A 52 -7.06 -22.39 -42.19
N LYS A 53 -6.12 -23.26 -42.56
CA LYS A 53 -5.54 -24.24 -41.60
C LYS A 53 -4.65 -23.62 -40.52
N ASP A 54 -4.03 -22.47 -40.77
CA ASP A 54 -3.06 -21.87 -39.83
C ASP A 54 -3.68 -20.82 -38.88
N ALA A 55 -4.74 -20.13 -39.33
CA ALA A 55 -5.47 -19.14 -38.52
C ALA A 55 -6.11 -19.68 -37.21
N PRO A 56 -6.68 -20.91 -37.17
CA PRO A 56 -7.25 -21.46 -35.93
C PRO A 56 -6.17 -21.90 -34.95
N SER A 57 -5.04 -22.44 -35.43
CA SER A 57 -3.91 -22.85 -34.59
C SER A 57 -3.28 -21.64 -33.87
N ASP A 58 -3.01 -20.56 -34.61
CA ASP A 58 -2.48 -19.32 -34.03
C ASP A 58 -3.47 -18.63 -33.08
N ARG A 59 -4.78 -18.82 -33.29
CA ARG A 59 -5.82 -18.31 -32.39
C ARG A 59 -5.88 -19.13 -31.10
N VAL A 60 -5.82 -20.45 -31.20
CA VAL A 60 -5.78 -21.37 -30.05
C VAL A 60 -4.55 -21.11 -29.19
N ARG A 61 -3.38 -21.00 -29.81
CA ARG A 61 -2.13 -20.67 -29.11
C ARG A 61 -2.20 -19.33 -28.38
N ARG A 62 -2.74 -18.28 -29.03
CA ARG A 62 -2.93 -16.96 -28.39
C ARG A 62 -3.86 -17.05 -27.18
N GLU A 63 -4.96 -17.79 -27.29
CA GLU A 63 -5.90 -17.95 -26.18
C GLU A 63 -5.28 -18.79 -25.04
N ALA A 64 -4.57 -19.86 -25.36
CA ALA A 64 -3.83 -20.66 -24.39
C ALA A 64 -2.77 -19.84 -23.65
N CYS A 65 -2.02 -18.98 -24.35
CA CYS A 65 -1.11 -18.01 -23.75
C CYS A 65 -1.84 -17.03 -22.80
N ARG A 66 -3.02 -16.52 -23.19
CA ARG A 66 -3.81 -15.62 -22.35
C ARG A 66 -4.27 -16.30 -21.05
N LEU A 67 -4.74 -17.54 -21.15
CA LEU A 67 -5.14 -18.35 -19.99
C LEU A 67 -3.95 -18.69 -19.09
N ALA A 68 -2.82 -19.10 -19.68
CA ALA A 68 -1.60 -19.37 -18.95
C ALA A 68 -1.06 -18.14 -18.20
N ILE A 69 -1.12 -16.95 -18.81
CA ILE A 69 -0.76 -15.68 -18.14
C ILE A 69 -1.71 -15.41 -16.97
N SER A 70 -3.03 -15.60 -17.16
CA SER A 70 -4.02 -15.41 -16.09
C SER A 70 -3.78 -16.34 -14.90
N ASP A 71 -3.53 -17.63 -15.16
CA ASP A 71 -3.28 -18.62 -14.10
C ASP A 71 -1.95 -18.38 -13.37
N LEU A 72 -0.90 -18.02 -14.11
CA LEU A 72 0.38 -17.64 -13.51
C LEU A 72 0.24 -16.37 -12.67
N SER A 73 -0.49 -15.36 -13.17
CA SER A 73 -0.78 -14.15 -12.39
C SER A 73 -1.49 -14.52 -11.08
N ASN A 74 -2.57 -15.29 -11.14
CA ASN A 74 -3.31 -15.70 -9.94
C ASN A 74 -2.44 -16.48 -8.95
N LYS A 75 -1.52 -17.31 -9.44
CA LYS A 75 -0.62 -18.13 -8.61
C LYS A 75 0.52 -17.33 -7.96
N TYR A 76 1.08 -16.36 -8.68
CA TYR A 76 2.30 -15.66 -8.27
C TYR A 76 2.06 -14.25 -7.70
N THR A 77 1.01 -13.56 -8.14
CA THR A 77 0.66 -12.21 -7.68
C THR A 77 0.53 -12.15 -6.15
N PRO A 78 -0.18 -13.05 -5.45
CA PRO A 78 -0.25 -13.00 -3.99
C PRO A 78 1.11 -13.14 -3.30
N LYS A 79 1.99 -14.01 -3.81
CA LYS A 79 3.34 -14.21 -3.25
C LYS A 79 4.23 -13.01 -3.49
N TYR A 80 4.13 -12.39 -4.67
CA TYR A 80 4.88 -11.19 -5.00
C TYR A 80 4.42 -10.02 -4.13
N ILE A 81 3.10 -9.81 -4.00
CA ILE A 81 2.56 -8.76 -3.16
C ILE A 81 2.99 -8.96 -1.71
N ARG A 82 2.83 -10.17 -1.14
CA ARG A 82 3.29 -10.46 0.23
C ARG A 82 4.75 -10.10 0.45
N ARG A 83 5.66 -10.51 -0.46
CA ARG A 83 7.08 -10.16 -0.36
C ARG A 83 7.34 -8.66 -0.45
N SER A 84 6.61 -7.96 -1.32
CA SER A 84 6.72 -6.50 -1.44
C SER A 84 6.25 -5.80 -0.16
N LEU A 85 5.17 -6.30 0.46
CA LEU A 85 4.67 -5.81 1.75
C LEU A 85 5.70 -6.07 2.84
N ASP A 86 6.20 -7.30 2.97
CA ASP A 86 7.21 -7.68 3.98
C ASP A 86 8.46 -6.79 3.86
N ALA A 87 8.90 -6.46 2.63
CA ALA A 87 10.03 -5.57 2.40
C ALA A 87 9.74 -4.12 2.84
N ALA A 88 8.55 -3.61 2.55
CA ALA A 88 8.11 -2.29 3.00
C ALA A 88 8.04 -2.22 4.53
N GLU A 89 7.46 -3.23 5.19
CA GLU A 89 7.43 -3.27 6.66
C GLU A 89 8.81 -3.38 7.29
N LEU A 90 9.68 -4.21 6.71
CA LEU A 90 11.05 -4.37 7.20
C LEU A 90 11.79 -3.03 7.16
N GLU A 91 11.61 -2.26 6.09
CA GLU A 91 12.20 -0.93 5.96
C GLU A 91 11.63 0.05 6.99
N GLY A 92 10.31 0.06 7.18
CA GLY A 92 9.66 0.90 8.19
C GLY A 92 10.15 0.59 9.61
N ARG A 93 10.22 -0.70 9.98
CA ARG A 93 10.78 -1.17 11.26
C ARG A 93 12.25 -0.76 11.43
N ARG A 94 13.05 -0.90 10.37
CA ARG A 94 14.47 -0.50 10.39
C ARG A 94 14.62 0.99 10.72
N VAL A 95 13.78 1.85 10.14
CA VAL A 95 13.80 3.29 10.41
C VAL A 95 13.28 3.59 11.83
N GLU A 96 12.24 2.88 12.29
CA GLU A 96 11.74 3.00 13.66
C GLU A 96 12.81 2.64 14.70
N ASP A 97 13.51 1.51 14.53
CA ASP A 97 14.60 1.09 15.42
C ASP A 97 15.73 2.14 15.46
N GLN A 98 16.07 2.73 14.30
CA GLN A 98 17.05 3.82 14.23
C GLN A 98 16.59 5.02 15.05
N LEU A 99 15.33 5.45 14.89
CA LEU A 99 14.78 6.57 15.62
C LEU A 99 14.76 6.31 17.15
N GLN A 100 14.45 5.08 17.57
CA GLN A 100 14.50 4.67 18.98
C GLN A 100 15.93 4.75 19.54
N THR A 101 16.93 4.28 18.78
CA THR A 101 18.33 4.32 19.21
C THR A 101 18.86 5.75 19.37
N LEU A 102 18.42 6.68 18.50
CA LEU A 102 18.75 8.10 18.60
C LEU A 102 18.06 8.75 19.80
N SER A 103 16.79 8.42 20.06
CA SER A 103 16.06 8.93 21.21
C SER A 103 16.66 8.49 22.55
N LEU A 104 17.28 7.31 22.62
CA LEU A 104 17.90 6.79 23.83
C LEU A 104 19.36 7.28 24.04
N ASN A 105 20.02 7.77 22.98
CA ASN A 105 21.40 8.27 23.01
C ASN A 105 21.51 9.72 22.52
N PRO A 106 21.03 10.72 23.28
CA PRO A 106 21.08 12.13 22.89
C PRO A 106 22.50 12.75 22.88
N SER A 107 23.56 11.98 23.13
CA SER A 107 24.93 12.50 23.33
C SER A 107 25.86 12.44 22.12
N ILE A 108 25.35 12.20 20.91
CA ILE A 108 26.17 12.27 19.69
C ILE A 108 26.02 13.68 19.11
N ASN A 109 27.05 14.50 19.37
CA ASN A 109 27.30 15.85 18.87
C ASN A 109 26.57 16.21 17.57
N THR A 110 25.73 17.23 17.64
CA THR A 110 25.35 18.05 16.49
C THR A 110 25.94 19.46 16.68
N ASP A 111 27.27 19.54 16.64
CA ASP A 111 27.95 20.73 16.14
C ASP A 111 27.91 20.62 14.61
N ALA A 112 26.79 21.02 14.01
CA ALA A 112 26.68 21.26 12.58
C ALA A 112 25.56 22.28 12.36
N ASP A 113 25.95 23.55 12.29
CA ASP A 113 25.24 24.62 11.61
C ASP A 113 25.06 24.25 10.11
N ASP A 114 24.20 23.28 9.81
CA ASP A 114 23.67 23.07 8.47
C ASP A 114 22.16 23.28 8.53
N GLU A 115 21.74 24.52 8.34
CA GLU A 115 20.39 24.90 7.90
C GLU A 115 20.17 24.39 6.46
N SER A 116 20.18 23.08 6.27
CA SER A 116 19.74 22.43 5.04
C SER A 116 18.58 21.47 5.34
N GLU A 117 17.37 22.01 5.21
CA GLU A 117 16.26 21.36 4.50
C GLU A 117 15.86 19.93 4.88
N ASN A 118 16.00 19.52 6.14
CA ASN A 118 15.30 18.33 6.67
C ASN A 118 13.90 18.68 7.16
N ASP A 119 13.20 19.56 6.43
CA ASP A 119 11.83 19.92 6.73
C ASP A 119 10.92 18.80 6.22
N LEU A 120 10.48 17.94 7.14
CA LEU A 120 9.27 17.13 6.94
C LEU A 120 8.07 18.00 6.51
N GLY A 121 8.17 19.32 6.73
CA GLY A 121 7.45 20.41 6.03
C GLY A 121 7.03 20.09 4.60
N CYS A 122 7.97 19.64 3.78
CA CYS A 122 7.72 19.35 2.36
C CYS A 122 6.96 18.03 2.14
N LEU A 123 7.16 17.05 3.03
CA LEU A 123 6.55 15.72 2.97
C LEU A 123 5.07 15.72 3.35
N TYR A 124 4.56 16.81 3.93
CA TYR A 124 3.12 16.98 4.17
C TYR A 124 2.32 17.27 2.90
N ASN A 125 2.97 17.62 1.78
CA ASN A 125 2.28 17.98 0.54
C ASN A 125 2.19 16.84 -0.49
N GLY A 126 2.38 15.58 -0.09
CA GLY A 126 2.32 14.44 -1.02
C GLY A 126 1.57 13.23 -0.48
N TYR A 127 1.63 12.15 -1.26
CA TYR A 127 0.83 10.95 -1.05
C TYR A 127 1.67 9.86 -0.43
N PHE A 128 1.16 9.24 0.62
CA PHE A 128 1.73 8.01 1.15
C PHE A 128 0.94 6.83 0.66
N ARG A 129 1.61 5.83 0.08
CA ARG A 129 1.01 4.51 -0.14
C ARG A 129 1.13 3.70 1.13
N LEU A 130 0.02 3.16 1.59
CA LEU A 130 -0.09 2.37 2.81
C LEU A 130 -0.04 0.87 2.50
N TYR A 131 0.71 0.16 3.33
CA TYR A 131 0.99 -1.27 3.21
C TYR A 131 0.80 -1.96 4.56
N SER A 132 0.14 -3.13 4.59
CA SER A 132 -0.06 -3.92 5.82
C SER A 132 -0.04 -5.41 5.51
N THR A 133 0.91 -6.14 6.11
CA THR A 133 0.92 -7.61 6.11
C THR A 133 -0.08 -8.17 7.12
N GLU A 134 -0.30 -7.47 8.22
CA GLU A 134 -1.28 -7.82 9.28
C GLU A 134 -2.69 -7.92 8.72
N LEU A 135 -3.12 -6.93 7.93
CA LEU A 135 -4.41 -6.97 7.24
C LEU A 135 -4.55 -8.23 6.37
N PHE A 136 -3.47 -8.66 5.72
CA PHE A 136 -3.48 -9.85 4.88
C PHE A 136 -3.65 -11.14 5.68
N ASP A 137 -3.03 -11.20 6.86
CA ASP A 137 -3.18 -12.33 7.79
C ASP A 137 -4.62 -12.44 8.32
N LEU A 138 -5.22 -11.30 8.67
CA LEU A 138 -6.61 -11.25 9.15
C LEU A 138 -7.62 -11.68 8.08
N LEU A 139 -7.41 -11.27 6.82
CA LEU A 139 -8.30 -11.64 5.71
C LEU A 139 -8.18 -13.11 5.30
N GLY A 140 -7.01 -13.73 5.47
CA GLY A 140 -6.79 -15.17 5.29
C GLY A 140 -7.03 -15.72 3.87
N GLN A 141 -7.29 -14.84 2.89
CA GLN A 141 -7.49 -15.19 1.48
C GLN A 141 -6.89 -14.10 0.57
N PRO A 142 -6.33 -14.48 -0.60
CA PRO A 142 -5.88 -13.51 -1.59
C PRO A 142 -7.08 -12.74 -2.13
N THR A 143 -7.18 -11.47 -1.78
CA THR A 143 -8.13 -10.50 -2.35
C THR A 143 -7.37 -9.54 -3.25
N ASP A 144 -8.08 -8.87 -4.17
CA ASP A 144 -7.50 -7.77 -4.96
C ASP A 144 -7.07 -6.67 -4.00
N LEU A 145 -5.78 -6.62 -3.71
CA LEU A 145 -5.21 -5.63 -2.81
C LEU A 145 -5.30 -4.26 -3.47
N ARG A 146 -6.05 -3.37 -2.83
CA ARG A 146 -6.08 -1.95 -3.18
C ARG A 146 -5.47 -1.20 -2.03
N PHE A 147 -4.28 -0.66 -2.30
CA PHE A 147 -3.48 0.13 -1.37
C PHE A 147 -4.30 1.26 -0.75
N GLY A 148 -3.90 1.66 0.45
CA GLY A 148 -4.38 2.91 1.02
C GLY A 148 -3.55 4.08 0.52
N THR A 149 -4.17 5.25 0.39
CA THR A 149 -3.45 6.51 0.23
C THR A 149 -3.73 7.42 1.41
N LEU A 150 -2.71 8.08 1.90
CA LEU A 150 -2.81 9.05 2.97
C LEU A 150 -2.26 10.40 2.47
N ARG A 151 -3.03 11.47 2.69
CA ARG A 151 -2.66 12.83 2.33
C ARG A 151 -2.86 13.75 3.53
N PHE A 152 -1.93 14.67 3.70
CA PHE A 152 -2.00 15.72 4.71
C PHE A 152 -2.28 17.06 4.04
N HIS A 153 -3.07 17.89 4.72
CA HIS A 153 -3.38 19.25 4.31
C HIS A 153 -3.10 20.17 5.49
N ASN A 154 -2.14 21.07 5.33
CA ASN A 154 -1.83 22.07 6.34
C ASN A 154 -2.58 23.37 6.03
N ASN A 155 -3.62 23.65 6.81
CA ASN A 155 -4.42 24.86 6.70
C ASN A 155 -3.72 26.01 7.45
N THR A 156 -2.52 26.34 7.00
CA THR A 156 -1.92 27.64 7.31
C THR A 156 -2.61 28.64 6.40
N THR A 157 -3.50 29.47 6.95
CA THR A 157 -4.05 30.62 6.24
C THR A 157 -2.92 31.56 5.86
N THR A 158 -2.35 31.34 4.69
CA THR A 158 -1.49 32.29 4.01
C THR A 158 -2.39 33.48 3.68
N THR A 159 -2.38 34.47 4.57
CA THR A 159 -2.94 35.79 4.32
C THR A 159 -2.05 36.49 3.28
N THR A 160 -2.05 35.98 2.06
CA THR A 160 -1.36 36.58 0.92
C THR A 160 -2.31 37.60 0.30
N THR A 161 -2.38 38.76 0.95
CA THR A 161 -2.55 40.10 0.37
C THR A 161 -3.16 40.18 -1.03
N GLN A 162 -4.49 40.28 -1.14
CA GLN A 162 -5.15 41.14 -2.14
C GLN A 162 -6.43 41.79 -1.57
N GLN A 163 -6.30 43.09 -1.28
CA GLN A 163 -7.30 44.16 -1.31
C GLN A 163 -8.65 44.00 -0.58
N GLY A 164 -8.89 44.93 0.35
CA GLY A 164 -10.23 45.44 0.63
C GLY A 164 -10.59 45.52 2.10
N GLU A 165 -10.39 46.70 2.67
CA GLU A 165 -10.83 47.15 4.01
C GLU A 165 -12.17 46.54 4.46
N SER A 166 -12.17 45.81 5.58
CA SER A 166 -13.23 45.88 6.58
C SER A 166 -12.81 45.20 7.89
N PHE A 167 -13.05 45.92 8.98
CA PHE A 167 -12.70 45.56 10.34
C PHE A 167 -13.49 44.33 10.83
N SER A 168 -12.80 43.24 11.16
CA SER A 168 -13.25 42.31 12.21
C SER A 168 -12.05 41.73 12.95
N GLN A 169 -12.00 42.02 14.24
CA GLN A 169 -10.97 41.64 15.20
C GLN A 169 -10.98 40.12 15.47
N ASN A 170 -9.77 39.58 15.65
CA ASN A 170 -9.45 38.40 16.47
C ASN A 170 -10.14 37.07 16.15
N ALA A 171 -9.48 36.30 15.30
CA ALA A 171 -9.21 34.91 15.63
C ALA A 171 -7.80 34.58 15.13
N HIS A 172 -6.84 34.42 16.04
CA HIS A 172 -5.62 33.68 15.75
C HIS A 172 -6.05 32.24 15.44
N GLN A 173 -6.39 31.94 14.19
CA GLN A 173 -6.63 30.57 13.76
C GLN A 173 -5.31 29.83 13.98
N SER A 174 -5.33 28.88 14.91
CA SER A 174 -4.19 27.99 15.10
C SER A 174 -4.03 27.18 13.83
N PRO A 175 -2.78 26.86 13.41
CA PRO A 175 -2.58 26.01 12.25
C PRO A 175 -3.35 24.70 12.48
N SER A 176 -4.33 24.41 11.61
CA SER A 176 -5.10 23.18 11.62
C SER A 176 -4.61 22.25 10.53
N VAL A 177 -4.61 20.96 10.84
CA VAL A 177 -4.23 19.90 9.92
C VAL A 177 -5.47 19.09 9.60
N SER A 178 -5.74 18.93 8.31
CA SER A 178 -6.70 17.95 7.82
C SER A 178 -5.97 16.77 7.21
N VAL A 179 -6.52 15.58 7.37
CA VAL A 179 -5.97 14.33 6.87
C VAL A 179 -7.03 13.63 6.04
N GLU A 180 -6.62 13.17 4.86
CA GLU A 180 -7.44 12.36 3.98
C GLU A 180 -6.83 10.96 3.90
N LEU A 181 -7.65 9.96 4.21
CA LEU A 181 -7.29 8.56 4.15
C LEU A 181 -8.24 7.85 3.18
N ALA A 182 -7.71 7.36 2.07
CA ALA A 182 -8.43 6.44 1.22
C ALA A 182 -7.95 5.01 1.50
N LEU A 183 -8.87 4.10 1.76
CA LEU A 183 -8.60 2.68 1.88
C LEU A 183 -9.48 1.95 0.88
N ASN A 184 -8.89 1.49 -0.21
CA ASN A 184 -9.60 0.89 -1.34
C ASN A 184 -10.64 1.84 -1.96
N HIS A 185 -11.94 1.67 -1.65
CA HIS A 185 -13.03 2.48 -2.18
C HIS A 185 -13.71 3.35 -1.10
N SER A 186 -13.24 3.26 0.15
CA SER A 186 -13.73 4.08 1.24
C SER A 186 -12.79 5.26 1.46
N PHE A 187 -13.37 6.40 1.79
CA PHE A 187 -12.65 7.64 2.02
C PHE A 187 -13.00 8.19 3.41
N PHE A 188 -11.98 8.58 4.14
CA PHE A 188 -12.09 9.09 5.49
C PHE A 188 -11.38 10.44 5.58
N VAL A 189 -12.00 11.36 6.30
CA VAL A 189 -11.46 12.68 6.57
C VAL A 189 -11.31 12.82 8.07
N ALA A 190 -10.23 13.46 8.47
CA ALA A 190 -9.98 13.84 9.84
C ALA A 190 -9.51 15.29 9.94
N ASP A 191 -9.94 15.99 10.99
CA ASP A 191 -9.53 17.38 11.25
C ASP A 191 -9.03 17.52 12.70
N SER A 192 -7.85 18.13 12.84
CA SER A 192 -7.21 18.39 14.12
C SER A 192 -8.05 19.28 15.04
N GLU A 193 -8.92 20.14 14.50
CA GLU A 193 -9.81 20.99 15.32
C GLU A 193 -10.91 20.17 16.00
N GLU A 194 -11.40 19.11 15.33
CA GLU A 194 -12.43 18.21 15.85
C GLU A 194 -11.92 17.30 16.97
N THR A 195 -10.60 17.24 17.13
CA THR A 195 -9.92 16.46 18.15
C THR A 195 -9.92 17.14 19.53
N LEU A 196 -10.21 18.44 19.56
CA LEU A 196 -10.27 19.21 20.80
C LEU A 196 -11.52 18.84 21.62
N PRO A 197 -11.43 18.77 22.97
CA PRO A 197 -10.31 19.25 23.79
C PRO A 197 -9.27 18.16 24.13
N TYR A 198 -9.34 16.96 23.57
CA TYR A 198 -8.55 15.80 24.03
C TYR A 198 -7.05 15.99 23.80
N HIS A 199 -6.63 16.21 22.56
CA HIS A 199 -5.26 16.58 22.24
C HIS A 199 -5.18 17.45 20.99
N THR A 200 -4.09 18.21 20.89
CA THR A 200 -3.82 19.01 19.70
C THR A 200 -2.96 18.16 18.75
N PHE A 201 -3.57 17.66 17.68
CA PHE A 201 -2.80 17.05 16.60
C PHE A 201 -2.04 18.14 15.83
N ARG A 202 -0.72 17.99 15.72
CA ARG A 202 0.13 18.83 14.89
C ARG A 202 1.15 17.94 14.21
N LEU A 203 1.43 18.23 12.94
CA LEU A 203 2.50 17.59 12.21
C LEU A 203 3.85 17.97 12.83
N PRO A 204 4.73 17.00 13.15
CA PRO A 204 6.01 17.28 13.79
C PRO A 204 7.04 17.69 12.73
N THR A 205 7.74 18.80 12.96
CA THR A 205 8.78 19.33 12.04
C THR A 205 9.98 18.41 11.85
N GLY A 206 10.15 17.42 12.74
CA GLY A 206 11.19 16.39 12.69
C GLY A 206 10.58 15.00 12.91
N PRO A 207 11.32 13.92 12.60
CA PRO A 207 10.88 12.56 12.92
C PRO A 207 10.51 12.44 14.40
N SER A 208 9.41 11.75 14.69
CA SER A 208 8.83 11.65 16.02
C SER A 208 8.20 10.28 16.28
N LEU A 209 8.66 9.65 17.37
CA LEU A 209 8.04 8.46 17.95
C LEU A 209 6.82 8.77 18.81
N GLN A 210 6.52 10.05 19.04
CA GLN A 210 5.36 10.41 19.83
C GLN A 210 4.11 10.12 19.01
N ASN A 211 3.37 9.09 19.42
CA ASN A 211 2.10 8.77 18.82
C ASN A 211 1.12 9.96 19.00
N ARG A 212 0.54 10.44 17.90
CA ARG A 212 -0.50 11.49 17.90
C ARG A 212 -1.70 10.99 17.12
N GLY A 213 -2.89 11.12 17.71
CA GLY A 213 -4.15 10.69 17.10
C GLY A 213 -4.89 11.79 16.33
N ILE A 214 -5.83 11.43 15.48
CA ILE A 214 -6.89 12.34 15.00
C ILE A 214 -8.19 11.55 14.83
N LEU A 215 -9.33 12.14 15.15
CA LEU A 215 -10.63 11.51 14.95
C LEU A 215 -11.00 11.54 13.47
N SER A 216 -11.40 10.38 12.93
CA SER A 216 -11.75 10.24 11.51
C SER A 216 -13.22 9.87 11.30
N ARG A 217 -13.78 10.32 10.18
CA ARG A 217 -15.18 10.09 9.79
C ARG A 217 -15.33 9.91 8.28
N LYS A 218 -16.49 9.39 7.88
CA LYS A 218 -16.88 9.25 6.47
C LYS A 218 -17.72 10.45 6.01
N PRO A 219 -17.44 11.03 4.84
CA PRO A 219 -18.31 12.06 4.27
C PRO A 219 -19.74 11.59 4.03
N GLU A 220 -19.94 10.31 3.69
CA GLU A 220 -21.23 9.72 3.35
C GLU A 220 -22.19 9.69 4.55
N ASP A 221 -21.66 9.67 5.77
CA ASP A 221 -22.42 9.69 7.03
C ASP A 221 -22.81 11.12 7.44
N ASN A 222 -22.94 12.05 6.47
CA ASN A 222 -23.15 13.49 6.66
C ASN A 222 -22.13 14.15 7.60
N GLY A 223 -20.90 13.62 7.64
CA GLY A 223 -19.86 14.11 8.54
C GLY A 223 -20.10 13.78 10.01
N ALA A 224 -20.97 12.81 10.33
CA ALA A 224 -21.11 12.31 11.70
C ALA A 224 -19.85 11.54 12.13
N LEU A 225 -19.46 11.71 13.41
CA LEU A 225 -18.44 10.87 14.02
C LEU A 225 -19.01 9.46 14.27
N PRO A 226 -18.22 8.40 14.09
CA PRO A 226 -18.65 7.05 14.43
C PRO A 226 -18.91 6.93 15.94
N HIS A 227 -19.68 5.91 16.32
CA HIS A 227 -20.05 5.66 17.72
C HIS A 227 -18.92 5.04 18.57
N TYR A 228 -17.80 4.73 17.93
CA TYR A 228 -16.57 4.22 18.54
C TYR A 228 -15.48 5.27 18.37
N ASP A 229 -14.51 5.28 19.29
CA ASP A 229 -13.37 6.21 19.25
C ASP A 229 -12.45 5.85 18.07
N SER A 230 -12.70 6.44 16.89
CA SER A 230 -12.00 6.17 15.62
C SER A 230 -10.72 6.99 15.46
N TRP A 231 -9.77 6.77 16.37
CA TRP A 231 -8.47 7.44 16.33
C TRP A 231 -7.56 6.85 15.26
N LEU A 232 -7.11 7.68 14.33
CA LEU A 232 -5.95 7.36 13.49
C LEU A 232 -4.69 7.82 14.21
N LEU A 233 -3.81 6.89 14.53
CA LEU A 233 -2.60 7.14 15.31
C LEU A 233 -1.37 7.16 14.39
N PHE A 234 -0.62 8.27 14.43
CA PHE A 234 0.52 8.49 13.53
C PHE A 234 1.85 8.50 14.29
N THR A 235 2.83 7.82 13.70
CA THR A 235 4.24 7.89 14.10
C THR A 235 5.08 8.25 12.87
N PHE A 236 5.82 9.36 12.94
CA PHE A 236 6.60 9.88 11.81
C PHE A 236 8.05 9.42 11.94
N LEU A 237 8.53 8.56 11.05
CA LEU A 237 9.78 7.84 11.26
C LEU A 237 11.00 8.47 10.57
N GLY A 238 10.79 9.31 9.57
CA GLY A 238 11.88 9.89 8.77
C GLY A 238 11.39 10.45 7.45
N ASN A 239 12.32 10.89 6.59
CA ASN A 239 11.98 11.45 5.27
C ASN A 239 11.26 10.41 4.41
N GLY A 240 9.94 10.46 4.43
CA GLY A 240 9.05 9.66 3.61
C GLY A 240 8.55 8.35 4.22
N CYS A 241 8.78 8.08 5.51
CA CYS A 241 8.23 6.89 6.18
C CYS A 241 7.31 7.28 7.35
N ILE A 242 6.11 6.71 7.37
CA ILE A 242 5.12 6.88 8.42
C ILE A 242 4.59 5.52 8.85
N LYS A 243 4.29 5.39 10.13
CA LYS A 243 3.55 4.26 10.69
C LYS A 243 2.19 4.78 11.14
N LEU A 244 1.12 4.12 10.69
CA LEU A 244 -0.27 4.50 10.90
C LEU A 244 -1.02 3.31 11.52
N GLU A 245 -1.59 3.49 12.71
CA GLU A 245 -2.49 2.50 13.31
C GLU A 245 -3.93 2.93 12.98
N VAL A 246 -4.69 2.03 12.35
CA VAL A 246 -6.07 2.27 11.88
C VAL A 246 -7.03 1.38 12.65
N PRO A 247 -8.11 1.91 13.25
CA PRO A 247 -9.13 1.12 13.91
C PRO A 247 -9.69 0.03 12.99
N ILE A 248 -9.79 -1.19 13.50
CA ILE A 248 -10.25 -2.36 12.75
C ILE A 248 -11.66 -2.20 12.19
N GLU A 249 -12.51 -1.38 12.80
CA GLU A 249 -13.87 -1.08 12.34
C GLU A 249 -13.84 -0.35 10.99
N MET A 250 -12.88 0.56 10.79
CA MET A 250 -12.69 1.25 9.51
C MET A 250 -12.26 0.26 8.42
N CYS A 251 -11.42 -0.72 8.78
CA CYS A 251 -11.03 -1.82 7.89
C CYS A 251 -12.22 -2.77 7.62
N ALA A 252 -13.00 -3.11 8.64
CA ALA A 252 -14.16 -3.99 8.54
C ALA A 252 -15.28 -3.39 7.68
N ASP A 253 -15.40 -2.07 7.65
CA ASP A 253 -16.31 -1.37 6.76
C ASP A 253 -15.98 -1.58 5.27
N ILE A 254 -14.70 -1.85 4.95
CA ILE A 254 -14.21 -1.99 3.57
C ILE A 254 -14.18 -3.46 3.15
N TYR A 255 -13.53 -4.29 3.98
CA TYR A 255 -13.27 -5.68 3.64
C TYR A 255 -14.34 -6.63 4.18
N GLY A 256 -15.14 -6.17 5.15
CA GLY A 256 -16.21 -6.97 5.76
C GLY A 256 -15.70 -8.30 6.34
N GLY A 257 -16.61 -9.28 6.34
CA GLY A 257 -16.26 -10.66 6.64
C GLY A 257 -15.60 -10.85 8.00
N ARG A 258 -14.37 -11.35 8.00
CA ARG A 258 -13.62 -11.78 9.20
C ARG A 258 -13.20 -10.65 10.12
N LEU A 259 -13.22 -9.41 9.66
CA LEU A 259 -12.87 -8.24 10.48
C LEU A 259 -14.04 -7.77 11.36
N ARG A 260 -15.27 -8.25 11.11
CA ARG A 260 -16.43 -7.96 11.97
C ARG A 260 -16.35 -8.79 13.25
N GLY A 261 -16.57 -8.17 14.41
CA GLY A 261 -16.44 -8.83 15.71
C GLY A 261 -15.05 -8.76 16.34
N CYS A 262 -14.12 -8.05 15.71
CA CYS A 262 -12.77 -7.78 16.22
C CYS A 262 -12.66 -6.38 16.85
N GLU A 263 -13.78 -5.80 17.32
CA GLU A 263 -13.83 -4.39 17.72
C GLU A 263 -12.79 -4.04 18.81
N ASN A 264 -12.24 -2.82 18.76
CA ASN A 264 -11.15 -2.30 19.59
C ASN A 264 -9.74 -2.86 19.29
N GLU A 265 -9.56 -3.53 18.16
CA GLU A 265 -8.24 -3.83 17.60
C GLU A 265 -7.82 -2.74 16.61
N GLU A 266 -6.51 -2.59 16.39
CA GLU A 266 -5.95 -1.68 15.40
C GLU A 266 -5.14 -2.48 14.38
N VAL A 267 -5.21 -2.06 13.12
CA VAL A 267 -4.39 -2.62 12.04
C VAL A 267 -3.25 -1.68 11.77
N LEU A 268 -2.03 -2.21 11.80
CA LEU A 268 -0.83 -1.45 11.51
C LEU A 268 -0.61 -1.31 9.99
N PHE A 269 -0.45 -0.07 9.55
CA PHE A 269 -0.02 0.27 8.20
C PHE A 269 1.32 0.99 8.20
N TRP A 270 2.17 0.63 7.25
CA TRP A 270 3.39 1.35 6.92
C TRP A 270 3.14 2.19 5.67
N GLY A 271 3.37 3.49 5.78
CA GLY A 271 3.24 4.44 4.69
C GLY A 271 4.59 4.87 4.16
N PHE A 272 4.72 4.85 2.84
CA PHE A 272 5.88 5.41 2.13
C PHE A 272 5.44 6.54 1.22
N PHE A 273 6.19 7.64 1.26
CA PHE A 273 5.98 8.77 0.35
C PHE A 273 6.19 8.29 -1.09
N VAL A 274 5.30 8.74 -1.95
CA VAL A 274 5.36 8.50 -3.38
C VAL A 274 5.33 9.87 -4.05
N ASP A 275 6.38 10.16 -4.80
CA ASP A 275 6.40 11.33 -5.67
C ASP A 275 5.21 11.23 -6.64
N ASP A 276 4.41 12.30 -6.72
CA ASP A 276 3.49 12.46 -7.84
C ASP A 276 4.39 12.80 -9.03
N ASP A 277 4.66 11.82 -9.90
CA ASP A 277 5.38 12.03 -11.16
C ASP A 277 4.51 12.91 -12.09
N ASP A 278 4.23 14.18 -11.76
CA ASP A 278 3.61 15.18 -12.64
C ASP A 278 3.59 16.59 -11.97
N GLU A 279 4.62 17.41 -12.23
CA GLU A 279 4.50 18.81 -12.70
C GLU A 279 5.70 19.20 -13.59
#